data_AF-A0A1H7WRU1-F1
#
_entry.id   AF-A0A1H7WRU1-F1
#
_cell.length_a   1.000
_cell.length_b   1.000
_cell.length_c   1.000
_cell.angle_alpha   90.00
_cell.angle_beta   90.00
_cell.angle_gamma   90.00
#
_symmetry.space_group_name_H-M   'P 1'
#
loop_
_entity.id
_entity.type
_entity.pdbx_description
1 polymer ?
#
loop_
_entity_poly.entity_id
_entity_poly.type
_entity_poly.pdbx_seq_one_letter_code
_entity_poly.pdbx_strand_id
1 'polypeptide(L)'
;MKWNWVAVFLLGFFWTGCTASRVVRLDTGHGEPIVYSPPKNAKPIEIQEEEFEKALTQLVLDMRLPLHAQAAESSHYRPTSWNAENGRPGDYRRWCARQRSPEDCFTLLGDGLNLMDSRARRDLALSFAWDSVWGDVQGVVRETLNPLAFKAMVTSAMGAYMPLLTNPAPMTQQVALALTAYLVAYLGLDGFFGMVDGWGRLTASVEKAISFDELKDAGHRFGKVMGKNGARVIVLALTAALRGGATNMAAKAPHLPGFDRAALAAKTNAGFKISAALAGGIRSISVAEGILTIGLAPHAVAQTAQGGQKPNP
;
A
#
# COMPACT_ATOMS: atom_id res chain seq x y z
N MET A 1 -8.62 -9.59 -57.32
CA MET A 1 -8.93 -9.99 -55.92
C MET A 1 -9.24 -8.73 -55.12
N LYS A 2 -10.51 -8.53 -54.76
CA LYS A 2 -10.96 -7.36 -53.97
C LYS A 2 -10.56 -7.60 -52.51
N TRP A 3 -9.56 -6.86 -52.02
CA TRP A 3 -9.06 -6.97 -50.65
C TRP A 3 -10.09 -6.35 -49.70
N ASN A 4 -10.71 -7.18 -48.86
CA ASN A 4 -11.86 -6.83 -48.04
C ASN A 4 -11.44 -5.96 -46.84
N TRP A 5 -11.32 -4.64 -47.04
CA TRP A 5 -10.98 -3.64 -46.02
C TRP A 5 -11.97 -3.58 -44.84
N VAL A 6 -13.15 -4.20 -44.99
CA VAL A 6 -14.18 -4.28 -43.93
C VAL A 6 -13.71 -5.16 -42.76
N ALA A 7 -12.87 -6.18 -43.00
CA ALA A 7 -12.39 -7.07 -41.95
C ALA A 7 -11.36 -6.40 -41.02
N VAL A 8 -10.60 -5.42 -41.52
CA VAL A 8 -9.59 -4.70 -40.72
C VAL A 8 -10.25 -3.64 -39.84
N PHE A 9 -11.34 -3.02 -40.29
CA PHE A 9 -12.10 -2.06 -39.48
C PHE A 9 -12.91 -2.71 -38.35
N LEU A 10 -13.38 -3.96 -38.52
CA LEU A 10 -14.10 -4.67 -37.46
C LEU A 10 -13.20 -5.28 -36.38
N LEU A 11 -11.90 -5.48 -36.65
CA LEU A 11 -10.93 -5.93 -35.64
C LEU A 11 -10.26 -4.79 -34.85
N GLY A 12 -10.40 -3.54 -35.28
CA GLY A 12 -9.87 -2.36 -34.58
C GLY A 12 -10.71 -1.88 -33.39
N PHE A 13 -11.95 -2.36 -33.24
CA PHE A 13 -12.88 -1.87 -32.22
C PHE A 13 -12.77 -2.60 -30.86
N PHE A 14 -11.93 -3.62 -30.76
CA PHE A 14 -11.72 -4.38 -29.50
C PHE A 14 -10.57 -3.84 -28.64
N TRP A 15 -9.93 -2.73 -29.04
CA TRP A 15 -8.79 -2.13 -28.33
C TRP A 15 -9.10 -0.77 -27.70
N THR A 16 -10.37 -0.42 -27.52
CA THR A 16 -10.72 0.57 -26.49
C THR A 16 -10.91 -0.19 -25.19
N GLY A 17 -9.81 -0.42 -24.47
CA GLY A 17 -9.89 -0.83 -23.07
C GLY A 17 -10.80 0.15 -22.35
N CYS A 18 -11.94 -0.33 -21.86
CA CYS A 18 -12.86 0.46 -21.08
C CYS A 18 -12.08 0.94 -19.86
N THR A 19 -11.64 2.20 -19.84
CA THR A 19 -11.16 2.83 -18.61
C THR A 19 -12.38 2.98 -17.74
N ALA A 20 -12.75 1.91 -17.01
CA ALA A 20 -13.81 1.96 -16.03
C ALA A 20 -13.50 3.15 -15.12
N SER A 21 -14.35 4.17 -15.16
CA SER A 21 -14.18 5.35 -14.34
C SER A 21 -14.19 4.92 -12.89
N ARG A 22 -13.08 5.12 -12.18
CA ARG A 22 -12.99 4.83 -10.76
C ARG A 22 -13.84 5.83 -10.00
N VAL A 23 -14.75 5.35 -9.15
CA VAL A 23 -15.74 6.20 -8.46
C VAL A 23 -15.76 5.92 -6.97
N VAL A 24 -16.18 6.94 -6.21
CA VAL A 24 -16.43 6.82 -4.77
C VAL A 24 -17.93 6.88 -4.54
N ARG A 25 -18.43 5.92 -3.78
CA ARG A 25 -19.82 5.82 -3.36
C ARG A 25 -19.90 6.03 -1.86
N LEU A 26 -20.52 7.11 -1.42
CA LEU A 26 -20.80 7.36 0.00
C LEU A 26 -22.16 6.77 0.35
N ASP A 27 -22.16 5.75 1.20
CA ASP A 27 -23.37 5.15 1.76
C ASP A 27 -23.69 5.80 3.11
N THR A 28 -24.81 6.51 3.16
CA THR A 28 -25.31 7.22 4.36
C THR A 28 -26.25 6.35 5.20
N GLY A 29 -26.61 5.15 4.73
CA GLY A 29 -27.65 4.30 5.33
C GLY A 29 -29.09 4.79 5.09
N HIS A 30 -29.27 5.91 4.40
CA HIS A 30 -30.58 6.49 4.09
C HIS A 30 -30.64 7.00 2.64
N GLY A 31 -31.50 6.39 1.83
CA GLY A 31 -31.73 6.81 0.43
C GLY A 31 -30.65 6.35 -0.55
N GLU A 32 -30.58 7.03 -1.70
CA GLU A 32 -29.58 6.71 -2.71
C GLU A 32 -28.17 7.19 -2.29
N PRO A 33 -27.13 6.35 -2.45
CA PRO A 33 -25.75 6.71 -2.17
C PRO A 33 -25.27 7.90 -2.99
N ILE A 34 -24.43 8.74 -2.39
CA ILE A 34 -23.82 9.89 -3.09
C ILE A 34 -22.61 9.40 -3.87
N VAL A 35 -22.59 9.62 -5.19
CA VAL A 35 -21.49 9.19 -6.06
C VAL A 35 -20.59 10.37 -6.41
N TYR A 36 -19.29 10.23 -6.13
CA TYR A 36 -18.24 11.16 -6.52
C TYR A 36 -17.37 10.53 -7.61
N SER A 37 -17.18 11.28 -8.70
CA SER A 37 -16.23 10.95 -9.74
C SER A 37 -15.04 11.92 -9.65
N PRO A 38 -13.80 11.42 -9.48
CA PRO A 38 -12.63 12.29 -9.47
C PRO A 38 -12.48 13.00 -10.82
N PRO A 39 -11.94 14.23 -10.82
CA PRO A 39 -11.55 14.87 -12.07
C PRO A 39 -10.40 14.08 -12.71
N LYS A 40 -10.44 13.93 -14.04
CA LYS A 40 -9.51 13.08 -14.83
C LYS A 40 -8.01 13.38 -14.63
N ASN A 41 -7.66 14.53 -14.03
CA ASN A 41 -6.30 15.01 -13.83
C ASN A 41 -5.97 15.32 -12.35
N ALA A 42 -6.69 14.74 -11.39
CA ALA A 42 -6.37 14.91 -9.97
C ALA A 42 -4.94 14.36 -9.71
N LYS A 43 -3.98 15.26 -9.49
CA LYS A 43 -2.60 14.86 -9.21
C LYS A 43 -2.45 14.40 -7.76
N PRO A 44 -1.66 13.36 -7.49
CA PRO A 44 -1.25 13.00 -6.13
C PRO A 44 -0.59 14.19 -5.42
N ILE A 45 -0.73 14.23 -4.10
CA ILE A 45 -0.01 15.19 -3.25
C ILE A 45 1.45 14.77 -3.19
N GLU A 46 2.33 15.64 -3.69
CA GLU A 46 3.77 15.40 -3.68
C GLU A 46 4.36 15.77 -2.31
N ILE A 47 5.10 14.83 -1.75
CA ILE A 47 5.89 14.96 -0.52
C ILE A 47 7.36 15.03 -0.91
N GLN A 48 7.96 16.19 -0.66
CA GLN A 48 9.37 16.42 -0.92
C GLN A 48 10.25 15.58 0.00
N GLU A 49 11.50 15.35 -0.41
CA GLU A 49 12.44 14.51 0.35
C GLU A 49 12.69 15.04 1.76
N GLU A 50 12.97 16.33 1.90
CA GLU A 50 13.21 16.98 3.19
C GLU A 50 11.98 16.94 4.11
N GLU A 51 10.79 17.15 3.55
CA GLU A 51 9.52 17.05 4.28
C GLU A 51 9.25 15.62 4.75
N PHE A 52 9.55 14.65 3.89
CA PHE A 52 9.44 13.23 4.20
C PHE A 52 10.39 12.82 5.33
N GLU A 53 11.68 13.18 5.23
CA GLU A 53 12.68 12.83 6.23
C GLU A 53 12.31 13.42 7.60
N LYS A 54 11.97 14.71 7.64
CA LYS A 54 11.55 15.39 8.87
C LYS A 54 10.33 14.73 9.51
N ALA A 55 9.31 14.42 8.72
CA ALA A 55 8.10 13.77 9.21
C ALA A 55 8.38 12.35 9.72
N LEU A 56 9.19 11.58 8.98
CA LEU A 56 9.57 10.23 9.36
C LEU A 56 10.38 10.22 10.67
N THR A 57 11.32 11.16 10.85
CA THR A 57 12.09 11.30 12.09
C THR A 57 11.16 11.50 13.29
N GLN A 58 10.19 12.41 13.18
CA GLN A 58 9.21 12.66 14.25
C GLN A 58 8.39 11.40 14.57
N LEU A 59 7.97 10.66 13.54
CA LEU A 59 7.20 9.43 13.73
C LEU A 59 8.01 8.32 14.40
N VAL A 60 9.30 8.22 14.08
CA VAL A 60 10.21 7.17 14.56
C VAL A 60 10.71 7.45 15.98
N LEU A 61 11.01 8.70 16.34
CA LEU A 61 11.37 9.09 17.72
C LEU A 61 10.26 8.77 18.73
N ASP A 62 9.03 8.82 18.26
CA ASP A 62 7.85 8.47 19.01
C ASP A 62 7.69 6.96 19.24
N MET A 63 8.39 6.11 18.50
CA MET A 63 8.29 4.66 18.63
C MET A 63 9.19 4.14 19.77
N ARG A 64 8.59 3.59 20.82
CA ARG A 64 9.25 2.59 21.66
C ARG A 64 8.86 1.22 21.11
N LEU A 65 9.80 0.52 20.47
CA LEU A 65 9.53 -0.80 19.92
C LEU A 65 9.81 -1.90 20.94
N PRO A 66 8.79 -2.63 21.43
CA PRO A 66 9.01 -3.98 21.91
C PRO A 66 9.18 -4.87 20.67
N LEU A 67 10.41 -5.21 20.31
CA LEU A 67 10.68 -6.25 19.32
C LEU A 67 10.27 -7.60 19.92
N HIS A 68 9.00 -7.99 19.77
CA HIS A 68 8.67 -9.41 19.71
C HIS A 68 9.09 -9.88 18.33
N ALA A 69 10.39 -10.16 18.18
CA ALA A 69 10.78 -11.17 17.22
C ALA A 69 10.03 -12.42 17.65
N GLN A 70 8.97 -12.77 16.90
CA GLN A 70 8.48 -14.12 16.93
C GLN A 70 9.68 -14.92 16.42
N ALA A 71 10.49 -15.39 17.36
CA ALA A 71 11.51 -16.36 17.09
C ALA A 71 10.76 -17.44 16.35
N ALA A 72 10.99 -17.51 15.03
CA ALA A 72 10.73 -18.72 14.31
C ALA A 72 11.38 -19.79 15.17
N GLU A 73 10.54 -20.63 15.77
CA GLU A 73 10.96 -21.74 16.59
C GLU A 73 12.08 -22.40 15.79
N SER A 74 13.31 -22.20 16.27
CA SER A 74 14.50 -22.53 15.50
C SER A 74 14.55 -24.03 15.52
N SER A 75 13.89 -24.62 14.53
CA SER A 75 13.83 -26.04 14.37
C SER A 75 15.26 -26.47 14.05
N HIS A 76 15.92 -27.02 15.06
CA HIS A 76 17.26 -27.59 14.97
C HIS A 76 17.24 -28.86 14.11
N TYR A 77 16.80 -28.77 12.87
CA TYR A 77 17.06 -29.81 11.89
C TYR A 77 18.39 -29.48 11.24
N ARG A 78 19.41 -30.28 11.58
CA ARG A 78 20.70 -30.30 10.92
C ARG A 78 20.61 -31.33 9.79
N PRO A 79 20.45 -30.95 8.51
CA PRO A 79 20.44 -31.91 7.42
C PRO A 79 21.84 -32.53 7.34
N THR A 80 21.93 -33.84 7.54
CA THR A 80 23.20 -34.59 7.54
C THR A 80 23.71 -34.94 6.14
N SER A 81 23.14 -34.34 5.10
CA SER A 81 23.66 -34.43 3.73
C SER A 81 23.30 -33.16 2.97
N TRP A 82 24.26 -32.24 2.84
CA TRP A 82 24.09 -31.10 1.93
C TRP A 82 25.38 -30.81 1.18
N ASN A 83 25.43 -31.27 -0.07
CA ASN A 83 26.42 -30.83 -1.05
C ASN A 83 26.07 -29.38 -1.43
N ALA A 84 26.67 -28.43 -0.71
CA ALA A 84 26.33 -27.01 -0.70
C ALA A 84 26.76 -26.19 -1.93
N GLU A 85 26.90 -26.82 -3.10
CA GLU A 85 27.43 -26.13 -4.29
C GLU A 85 26.38 -25.79 -5.37
N ASN A 86 25.20 -26.44 -5.41
CA ASN A 86 24.35 -26.36 -6.61
C ASN A 86 22.93 -25.77 -6.44
N GLY A 87 22.64 -25.04 -5.36
CA GLY A 87 21.27 -24.56 -5.08
C GLY A 87 21.09 -23.04 -4.87
N ARG A 88 22.14 -22.23 -5.01
CA ARG A 88 22.10 -20.79 -4.68
C ARG A 88 22.14 -19.95 -5.95
N PRO A 89 21.07 -19.20 -6.30
CA PRO A 89 21.13 -18.22 -7.39
C PRO A 89 22.25 -17.22 -7.09
N GLY A 90 23.21 -17.07 -8.01
CA GLY A 90 24.37 -16.18 -7.84
C GLY A 90 23.97 -14.72 -7.59
N ASP A 91 22.77 -14.32 -8.02
CA ASP A 91 22.24 -12.97 -7.83
C ASP A 91 21.71 -12.73 -6.41
N TYR A 92 21.13 -13.74 -5.76
CA TYR A 92 20.77 -13.68 -4.34
C TYR A 92 22.00 -13.51 -3.45
N ARG A 93 23.07 -14.28 -3.73
CA ARG A 93 24.33 -14.19 -2.98
C ARG A 93 24.96 -12.81 -3.11
N ARG A 94 24.89 -12.21 -4.30
CA ARG A 94 25.35 -10.83 -4.58
C ARG A 94 24.49 -9.77 -3.90
N TRP A 95 23.19 -9.99 -3.83
CA TRP A 95 22.27 -9.13 -3.07
C TRP A 95 22.57 -9.21 -1.57
N CYS A 96 22.62 -10.40 -0.96
CA CYS A 96 22.97 -10.59 0.46
C CYS A 96 24.36 -10.03 0.80
N ALA A 97 25.35 -10.21 -0.08
CA ALA A 97 26.70 -9.66 0.14
C ALA A 97 26.75 -8.12 0.15
N ARG A 98 25.75 -7.44 -0.44
CA ARG A 98 25.60 -5.98 -0.33
C ARG A 98 24.93 -5.54 0.98
N GLN A 99 24.42 -6.47 1.78
CA GLN A 99 23.85 -6.21 3.09
C GLN A 99 24.89 -6.44 4.20
N ARG A 100 24.74 -5.69 5.30
CA ARG A 100 25.79 -5.56 6.33
C ARG A 100 25.87 -6.76 7.29
N SER A 101 24.90 -7.68 7.24
CA SER A 101 24.86 -8.93 8.03
C SER A 101 24.61 -10.14 7.11
N PRO A 102 25.63 -10.66 6.40
CA PRO A 102 25.49 -11.83 5.53
C PRO A 102 25.11 -13.12 6.29
N GLU A 103 25.47 -13.19 7.57
CA GLU A 103 25.27 -14.34 8.46
C GLU A 103 23.77 -14.55 8.78
N ASP A 104 23.05 -13.45 9.01
CA ASP A 104 21.60 -13.45 9.28
C ASP A 104 20.76 -13.64 8.02
N CYS A 105 21.38 -13.50 6.84
CA CYS A 105 20.73 -13.67 5.54
C CYS A 105 20.25 -15.12 5.34
N PHE A 106 20.77 -16.09 6.12
CA PHE A 106 20.78 -17.51 5.74
C PHE A 106 19.96 -18.50 6.57
N THR A 107 19.15 -18.11 7.55
CA THR A 107 18.38 -19.10 8.34
C THR A 107 17.04 -19.51 7.71
N LEU A 108 16.52 -18.75 6.73
CA LEU A 108 15.16 -18.93 6.19
C LEU A 108 15.08 -19.67 4.85
N LEU A 109 16.21 -20.04 4.26
CA LEU A 109 16.27 -20.36 2.83
C LEU A 109 16.93 -21.72 2.54
N GLY A 110 17.00 -22.57 3.57
CA GLY A 110 17.68 -23.87 3.58
C GLY A 110 17.23 -24.84 2.48
N ASP A 111 15.97 -24.75 2.03
CA ASP A 111 15.40 -25.65 1.02
C ASP A 111 14.83 -24.93 -0.22
N GLY A 112 15.23 -23.67 -0.45
CA GLY A 112 14.78 -22.88 -1.59
C GLY A 112 13.33 -22.43 -1.47
N LEU A 113 12.93 -21.51 -2.37
CA LEU A 113 11.62 -20.86 -2.37
C LEU A 113 10.44 -21.83 -2.24
N ASN A 114 10.60 -23.08 -2.68
CA ASN A 114 9.58 -24.11 -2.62
C ASN A 114 9.05 -24.41 -1.21
N LEU A 115 9.85 -24.25 -0.15
CA LEU A 115 9.38 -24.43 1.23
C LEU A 115 8.81 -23.16 1.88
N MET A 116 8.99 -21.98 1.26
CA MET A 116 8.39 -20.75 1.78
C MET A 116 6.89 -20.77 1.51
N ASP A 117 6.10 -20.48 2.55
CA ASP A 117 4.68 -20.23 2.40
C ASP A 117 4.43 -19.01 1.49
N SER A 118 3.24 -18.93 0.91
CA SER A 118 2.91 -17.84 -0.02
C SER A 118 3.00 -16.45 0.64
N ARG A 119 2.91 -16.38 1.97
CA ARG A 119 3.01 -15.14 2.74
C ARG A 119 4.45 -14.64 2.78
N ALA A 120 5.39 -15.48 3.16
CA ALA A 120 6.81 -15.16 3.24
C ALA A 120 7.38 -14.81 1.86
N ARG A 121 6.94 -15.50 0.79
CA ARG A 121 7.31 -15.12 -0.59
C ARG A 121 6.79 -13.73 -0.97
N ARG A 122 5.56 -13.37 -0.55
CA ARG A 122 5.00 -12.03 -0.78
C ARG A 122 5.73 -10.96 0.01
N ASP A 123 6.04 -11.22 1.28
CA ASP A 123 6.78 -10.28 2.13
C ASP A 123 8.19 -10.04 1.58
N LEU A 124 8.86 -11.10 1.10
CA LEU A 124 10.14 -10.97 0.40
C LEU A 124 10.00 -10.11 -0.88
N ALA A 125 9.00 -10.37 -1.72
CA ALA A 125 8.75 -9.57 -2.92
C ALA A 125 8.44 -8.09 -2.59
N LEU A 126 7.61 -7.83 -1.59
CA LEU A 126 7.31 -6.48 -1.11
C LEU A 126 8.55 -5.75 -0.60
N SER A 127 9.52 -6.47 0.00
CA SER A 127 10.74 -5.84 0.48
C SER A 127 11.52 -5.13 -0.64
N PHE A 128 11.48 -5.65 -1.88
CA PHE A 128 12.09 -5.01 -3.05
C PHE A 128 11.29 -3.80 -3.56
N ALA A 129 9.99 -3.75 -3.28
CA ALA A 129 9.13 -2.66 -3.74
C ALA A 129 9.50 -1.29 -3.13
N TRP A 130 10.19 -1.30 -1.98
CA TRP A 130 10.65 -0.10 -1.28
C TRP A 130 11.97 0.48 -1.78
N ASP A 131 12.67 -0.19 -2.69
CA ASP A 131 14.06 0.17 -3.06
C ASP A 131 14.20 1.63 -3.54
N SER A 132 13.15 2.22 -4.12
CA SER A 132 13.15 3.62 -4.58
C SER A 132 13.15 4.68 -3.47
N VAL A 133 12.67 4.35 -2.27
CA VAL A 133 12.58 5.25 -1.11
C VAL A 133 13.53 4.85 0.01
N TRP A 134 14.11 3.65 -0.08
CA TRP A 134 14.88 3.06 1.01
C TRP A 134 16.16 3.82 1.34
N GLY A 135 16.76 4.51 0.36
CA GLY A 135 17.91 5.40 0.60
C GLY A 135 17.57 6.49 1.61
N ASP A 136 16.52 7.26 1.34
CA ASP A 136 15.99 8.34 2.19
C ASP A 136 15.61 7.82 3.60
N VAL A 137 14.88 6.70 3.67
CA VAL A 137 14.43 6.08 4.94
C VAL A 137 15.62 5.67 5.81
N GLN A 138 16.65 5.08 5.19
CA GLN A 138 17.76 4.53 5.91
C GLN A 138 18.59 5.61 6.63
N GLY A 139 18.72 6.81 6.05
CA GLY A 139 19.39 7.93 6.71
C GLY A 139 18.71 8.30 8.02
N VAL A 140 17.39 8.47 7.97
CA VAL A 140 16.56 8.88 9.11
C VAL A 140 16.51 7.83 10.22
N VAL A 141 16.28 6.57 9.86
CA VAL A 141 15.92 5.54 10.85
C VAL A 141 17.13 5.04 11.61
N ARG A 142 18.35 5.09 11.03
CA ARG A 142 19.58 4.54 11.62
C ARG A 142 19.91 5.09 13.02
N GLU A 143 19.52 6.32 13.31
CA GLU A 143 19.80 6.95 14.60
C GLU A 143 18.89 6.43 15.73
N THR A 144 17.73 5.88 15.39
CA THR A 144 16.71 5.49 16.38
C THR A 144 16.42 3.99 16.37
N LEU A 145 16.40 3.34 15.20
CA LEU A 145 16.03 1.93 15.03
C LEU A 145 16.97 1.20 14.06
N ASN A 146 16.97 -0.15 14.11
CA ASN A 146 17.61 -0.95 13.08
C ASN A 146 16.88 -0.79 11.73
N PRO A 147 17.53 -0.33 10.66
CA PRO A 147 16.87 -0.10 9.37
C PRO A 147 16.26 -1.37 8.77
N LEU A 148 16.92 -2.53 8.89
CA LEU A 148 16.40 -3.78 8.36
C LEU A 148 15.14 -4.22 9.11
N ALA A 149 15.13 -4.06 10.43
CA ALA A 149 13.96 -4.34 11.25
C ALA A 149 12.79 -3.39 10.88
N PHE A 150 13.08 -2.11 10.67
CA PHE A 150 12.08 -1.15 10.21
C PHE A 150 11.54 -1.51 8.81
N LYS A 151 12.41 -1.95 7.89
CA LYS A 151 12.00 -2.43 6.56
C LYS A 151 11.02 -3.58 6.68
N ALA A 152 11.37 -4.58 7.47
CA ALA A 152 10.56 -5.76 7.70
C ALA A 152 9.21 -5.40 8.33
N MET A 153 9.21 -4.46 9.29
CA MET A 153 8.01 -3.98 9.95
C MET A 153 7.04 -3.29 8.99
N VAL A 154 7.52 -2.32 8.21
CA VAL A 154 6.69 -1.61 7.21
C VAL A 154 6.21 -2.57 6.13
N THR A 155 7.09 -3.48 5.67
CA THR A 155 6.76 -4.51 4.69
C THR A 155 5.66 -5.44 5.20
N SER A 156 5.77 -5.92 6.44
CA SER A 156 4.77 -6.77 7.08
C SER A 156 3.45 -6.04 7.31
N ALA A 157 3.49 -4.77 7.73
CA ALA A 157 2.30 -3.95 7.88
C ALA A 157 1.56 -3.76 6.54
N MET A 158 2.30 -3.51 5.45
CA MET A 158 1.74 -3.45 4.10
C MET A 158 1.14 -4.79 3.67
N GLY A 159 1.86 -5.90 3.90
CA GLY A 159 1.41 -7.26 3.59
C GLY A 159 0.19 -7.71 4.40
N ALA A 160 -0.02 -7.15 5.59
CA ALA A 160 -1.21 -7.36 6.42
C ALA A 160 -2.39 -6.47 6.01
N TYR A 161 -2.12 -5.23 5.60
CA TYR A 161 -3.16 -4.28 5.19
C TYR A 161 -3.73 -4.59 3.80
N MET A 162 -2.88 -4.92 2.83
CA MET A 162 -3.31 -5.09 1.44
C MET A 162 -4.38 -6.18 1.21
N PRO A 163 -4.31 -7.36 1.85
CA PRO A 163 -5.38 -8.35 1.75
C PRO A 163 -6.76 -7.84 2.18
N LEU A 164 -6.80 -6.87 3.11
CA LEU A 164 -8.06 -6.24 3.54
C LEU A 164 -8.69 -5.46 2.38
N LEU A 165 -7.88 -4.80 1.54
CA LEU A 165 -8.35 -4.04 0.38
C LEU A 165 -8.89 -4.90 -0.76
N THR A 166 -8.41 -6.14 -0.90
CA THR A 166 -8.81 -7.03 -1.99
C THR A 166 -9.94 -7.99 -1.66
N ASN A 167 -10.35 -8.05 -0.39
CA ASN A 167 -11.48 -8.88 0.01
C ASN A 167 -12.79 -8.12 -0.23
N PRO A 168 -13.81 -8.73 -0.88
CA PRO A 168 -15.11 -8.09 -1.08
C PRO A 168 -15.86 -7.76 0.23
N ALA A 169 -15.47 -8.35 1.37
CA ALA A 169 -16.06 -8.01 2.66
C ALA A 169 -15.70 -6.58 3.11
N PRO A 170 -16.66 -5.82 3.68
CA PRO A 170 -16.38 -4.48 4.18
C PRO A 170 -15.38 -4.53 5.33
N MET A 171 -14.32 -3.74 5.21
CA MET A 171 -13.37 -3.53 6.31
C MET A 171 -14.05 -2.74 7.41
N THR A 172 -14.00 -3.25 8.64
CA THR A 172 -14.57 -2.58 9.84
C THR A 172 -13.50 -2.11 10.82
N GLN A 173 -12.24 -2.49 10.61
CA GLN A 173 -11.13 -2.08 11.45
C GLN A 173 -10.83 -0.59 11.24
N GLN A 174 -11.05 0.23 12.27
CA GLN A 174 -10.88 1.69 12.19
C GLN A 174 -9.51 2.12 11.69
N VAL A 175 -8.44 1.38 12.06
CA VAL A 175 -7.08 1.63 11.56
C VAL A 175 -7.02 1.47 10.03
N ALA A 176 -7.59 0.40 9.48
CA ALA A 176 -7.62 0.18 8.03
C ALA A 176 -8.48 1.24 7.31
N LEU A 177 -9.58 1.68 7.93
CA LEU A 177 -10.45 2.73 7.39
C LEU A 177 -9.71 4.07 7.30
N ALA A 178 -9.07 4.47 8.40
CA ALA A 178 -8.28 5.68 8.49
C ALA A 178 -7.08 5.65 7.52
N LEU A 179 -6.38 4.51 7.43
CA LEU A 179 -5.27 4.32 6.50
C LEU A 179 -5.76 4.43 5.04
N THR A 180 -6.90 3.82 4.70
CA THR A 180 -7.47 3.90 3.35
C THR A 180 -7.89 5.33 3.00
N ALA A 181 -8.55 6.03 3.93
CA ALA A 181 -8.91 7.43 3.74
C ALA A 181 -7.68 8.32 3.51
N TYR A 182 -6.59 8.07 4.25
CA TYR A 182 -5.31 8.76 4.07
C TYR A 182 -4.71 8.48 2.69
N LEU A 183 -4.63 7.22 2.28
CA LEU A 183 -4.05 6.85 0.97
C LEU A 183 -4.85 7.43 -0.19
N VAL A 184 -6.19 7.40 -0.14
CA VAL A 184 -7.03 7.99 -1.19
C VAL A 184 -6.85 9.50 -1.25
N ALA A 185 -6.69 10.17 -0.11
CA ALA A 185 -6.48 11.61 -0.06
C ALA A 185 -5.13 12.06 -0.65
N TYR A 186 -4.06 11.30 -0.38
CA TYR A 186 -2.71 11.65 -0.81
C TYR A 186 -2.37 11.14 -2.21
N LEU A 187 -2.74 9.89 -2.53
CA LEU A 187 -2.45 9.27 -3.82
C LEU A 187 -3.48 9.63 -4.89
N GLY A 188 -4.66 10.12 -4.48
CA GLY A 188 -5.83 10.18 -5.34
C GLY A 188 -6.42 8.79 -5.59
N LEU A 189 -7.61 8.78 -6.20
CA LEU A 189 -8.32 7.53 -6.51
C LEU A 189 -7.56 6.70 -7.53
N ASP A 190 -6.97 7.33 -8.55
CA ASP A 190 -6.25 6.59 -9.58
C ASP A 190 -4.97 5.93 -9.06
N GLY A 191 -4.23 6.63 -8.20
CA GLY A 191 -3.06 6.07 -7.53
C GLY A 191 -3.45 4.93 -6.58
N PHE A 192 -4.52 5.12 -5.81
CA PHE A 192 -5.03 4.11 -4.89
C PHE A 192 -5.44 2.82 -5.62
N PHE A 193 -6.30 2.90 -6.63
CA PHE A 193 -6.71 1.72 -7.39
C PHE A 193 -5.55 1.13 -8.19
N GLY A 194 -4.65 1.95 -8.74
CA GLY A 194 -3.44 1.46 -9.41
C GLY A 194 -2.59 0.58 -8.49
N MET A 195 -2.46 0.99 -7.22
CA MET A 195 -1.79 0.22 -6.17
C MET A 195 -2.56 -1.07 -5.82
N VAL A 196 -3.89 -1.04 -5.66
CA VAL A 196 -4.69 -2.26 -5.39
C VAL A 196 -4.57 -3.26 -6.55
N ASP A 197 -4.70 -2.78 -7.79
CA ASP A 197 -4.51 -3.60 -9.00
C ASP A 197 -3.08 -4.16 -9.06
N GLY A 198 -2.10 -3.35 -8.67
CA GLY A 198 -0.69 -3.74 -8.56
C GLY A 198 -0.46 -4.84 -7.54
N TRP A 199 -1.13 -4.79 -6.40
CA TRP A 199 -1.06 -5.81 -5.36
C TRP A 199 -1.64 -7.14 -5.82
N GLY A 200 -2.78 -7.11 -6.53
CA GLY A 200 -3.35 -8.30 -7.15
C GLY A 200 -2.38 -8.96 -8.14
N ARG A 201 -1.73 -8.16 -8.99
CA ARG A 201 -0.69 -8.64 -9.92
C ARG A 201 0.54 -9.20 -9.21
N LEU A 202 0.99 -8.54 -8.13
CA LEU A 202 2.10 -9.02 -7.31
C LEU A 202 1.78 -10.40 -6.72
N THR A 203 0.60 -10.54 -6.09
CA THR A 203 0.16 -11.79 -5.46
C THR A 203 0.10 -12.93 -6.47
N ALA A 204 -0.52 -12.69 -7.63
CA ALA A 204 -0.58 -13.69 -8.71
C ALA A 204 0.79 -14.04 -9.29
N SER A 205 1.73 -13.09 -9.32
CA SER A 205 3.12 -13.34 -9.75
C SER A 205 3.88 -14.19 -8.73
N VAL A 206 3.70 -13.91 -7.44
CA VAL A 206 4.37 -14.62 -6.34
C VAL A 206 3.92 -16.07 -6.27
N GLU A 207 2.65 -16.36 -6.51
CA GLU A 207 2.11 -17.73 -6.54
C GLU A 207 2.72 -18.59 -7.65
N LYS A 208 3.08 -17.97 -8.78
CA LYS A 208 3.65 -18.65 -9.94
C LYS A 208 5.18 -18.66 -9.97
N ALA A 209 5.81 -17.84 -9.13
CA ALA A 209 7.26 -17.68 -9.12
C ALA A 209 7.95 -18.96 -8.63
N ILE A 210 8.91 -19.42 -9.43
CA ILE A 210 9.75 -20.59 -9.15
C ILE A 210 11.19 -20.18 -8.81
N SER A 211 11.53 -18.89 -8.97
CA SER A 211 12.87 -18.36 -8.75
C SER A 211 12.90 -17.05 -7.96
N PHE A 212 14.08 -16.75 -7.41
CA PHE A 212 14.30 -15.53 -6.63
C PHE A 212 14.23 -14.29 -7.52
N ASP A 213 14.75 -14.38 -8.73
CA ASP A 213 14.75 -13.27 -9.67
C ASP A 213 13.34 -12.89 -10.10
N GLU A 214 12.44 -13.86 -10.28
CA GLU A 214 11.03 -13.59 -10.54
C GLU A 214 10.33 -12.86 -9.39
N LEU A 215 10.64 -13.22 -8.13
CA LEU A 215 10.11 -12.52 -6.95
C LEU A 215 10.66 -11.10 -6.83
N LYS A 216 11.97 -10.93 -7.05
CA LYS A 216 12.64 -9.63 -7.09
C LYS A 216 12.02 -8.72 -8.14
N ASP A 217 11.87 -9.23 -9.36
CA ASP A 217 11.27 -8.50 -10.47
C ASP A 217 9.80 -8.17 -10.22
N ALA A 218 9.03 -9.08 -9.63
CA ALA A 218 7.64 -8.82 -9.24
C ALA A 218 7.55 -7.69 -8.21
N GLY A 219 8.43 -7.72 -7.20
CA GLY A 219 8.58 -6.66 -6.20
C GLY A 219 8.93 -5.30 -6.81
N HIS A 220 9.93 -5.25 -7.70
CA HIS A 220 10.31 -4.02 -8.40
C HIS A 220 9.20 -3.49 -9.31
N ARG A 221 8.45 -4.36 -10.00
CA ARG A 221 7.28 -3.94 -10.78
C ARG A 221 6.21 -3.31 -9.89
N PHE A 222 5.95 -3.87 -8.72
CA PHE A 222 5.02 -3.27 -7.76
C PHE A 222 5.55 -1.94 -7.20
N GLY A 223 6.85 -1.84 -6.91
CA GLY A 223 7.51 -0.59 -6.52
C GLY A 223 7.37 0.52 -7.56
N LYS A 224 7.43 0.17 -8.86
CA LYS A 224 7.18 1.12 -9.97
C LYS A 224 5.75 1.64 -9.99
N VAL A 225 4.76 0.82 -9.61
CA VAL A 225 3.35 1.25 -9.47
C VAL A 225 3.20 2.26 -8.35
N MET A 226 3.84 2.03 -7.19
CA MET A 226 3.82 3.00 -6.09
C MET A 226 4.57 4.29 -6.44
N GLY A 227 5.69 4.18 -7.16
CA GLY A 227 6.58 5.30 -7.43
C GLY A 227 7.26 5.84 -6.16
N LYS A 228 8.21 6.78 -6.31
CA LYS A 228 8.95 7.35 -5.15
C LYS A 228 8.00 8.08 -4.20
N ASN A 229 7.13 8.94 -4.73
CA ASN A 229 6.17 9.70 -3.91
C ASN A 229 5.14 8.80 -3.20
N GLY A 230 4.54 7.83 -3.92
CA GLY A 230 3.58 6.93 -3.30
C GLY A 230 4.23 6.06 -2.21
N ALA A 231 5.46 5.60 -2.42
CA ALA A 231 6.21 4.89 -1.40
C ALA A 231 6.44 5.75 -0.14
N ARG A 232 6.81 7.04 -0.29
CA ARG A 232 6.93 7.98 0.85
C ARG A 232 5.63 8.13 1.62
N VAL A 233 4.52 8.37 0.91
CA VAL A 233 3.18 8.48 1.49
C VAL A 233 2.83 7.22 2.29
N ILE A 234 3.04 6.04 1.71
CA ILE A 234 2.70 4.76 2.36
C ILE A 234 3.60 4.50 3.57
N VAL A 235 4.91 4.77 3.48
CA VAL A 235 5.83 4.64 4.63
C VAL A 235 5.36 5.54 5.77
N LEU A 236 5.05 6.82 5.53
CA LEU A 236 4.55 7.71 6.57
C LEU A 236 3.23 7.21 7.17
N ALA A 237 2.29 6.77 6.31
CA ALA A 237 0.99 6.30 6.74
C ALA A 237 1.07 5.03 7.61
N LEU A 238 1.85 4.04 7.16
CA LEU A 238 2.08 2.81 7.92
C LEU A 238 2.83 3.11 9.22
N THR A 239 3.84 3.97 9.18
CA THR A 239 4.60 4.39 10.38
C THR A 239 3.71 5.09 11.41
N ALA A 240 2.80 5.96 10.96
CA ALA A 240 1.82 6.60 11.83
C ALA A 240 0.81 5.60 12.41
N ALA A 241 0.48 4.53 11.69
CA ALA A 241 -0.48 3.50 12.12
C ALA A 241 0.13 2.41 13.02
N LEU A 242 1.45 2.18 12.97
CA LEU A 242 2.14 1.12 13.72
C LEU A 242 2.01 1.25 15.25
N ARG A 243 1.74 2.46 15.78
CA ARG A 243 1.57 2.71 17.22
C ARG A 243 0.16 3.21 17.49
N GLY A 244 -0.53 2.69 18.51
CA GLY A 244 -1.72 3.34 19.09
C GLY A 244 -3.00 3.39 18.22
N GLY A 245 -3.05 2.67 17.11
CA GLY A 245 -4.25 2.50 16.30
C GLY A 245 -4.79 3.80 15.67
N ALA A 246 -6.10 3.89 15.47
CA ALA A 246 -6.73 4.97 14.70
C ALA A 246 -6.61 6.33 15.40
N THR A 247 -6.62 6.35 16.74
CA THR A 247 -6.49 7.58 17.54
C THR A 247 -5.12 8.22 17.39
N ASN A 248 -4.05 7.42 17.37
CA ASN A 248 -2.70 7.94 17.14
C ASN A 248 -2.55 8.46 15.71
N MET A 249 -3.12 7.72 14.74
CA MET A 249 -3.15 8.19 13.36
C MET A 249 -3.90 9.52 13.22
N ALA A 250 -5.03 9.68 13.92
CA ALA A 250 -5.81 10.91 13.95
C ALA A 250 -5.03 12.09 14.58
N ALA A 251 -4.25 11.83 15.63
CA ALA A 251 -3.40 12.83 16.27
C ALA A 251 -2.21 13.23 15.38
N LYS A 252 -1.63 12.28 14.64
CA LYS A 252 -0.41 12.50 13.84
C LYS A 252 -0.68 13.02 12.43
N ALA A 253 -1.80 12.63 11.82
CA ALA A 253 -2.09 12.96 10.43
C ALA A 253 -2.07 14.47 10.11
N PRO A 254 -2.58 15.37 10.96
CA PRO A 254 -2.49 16.81 10.72
C PRO A 254 -1.07 17.37 10.66
N HIS A 255 -0.10 16.65 11.25
CA HIS A 255 1.31 17.03 11.25
C HIS A 255 2.08 16.45 10.07
N LEU A 256 1.43 15.64 9.21
CA LEU A 256 2.07 15.08 8.03
C LEU A 256 2.13 16.11 6.89
N PRO A 257 3.21 16.09 6.09
CA PRO A 257 3.44 17.10 5.07
C PRO A 257 2.35 17.06 4.00
N GLY A 258 1.77 18.21 3.69
CA GLY A 258 0.71 18.33 2.68
C GLY A 258 -0.70 17.93 3.16
N PHE A 259 -0.92 17.74 4.47
CA PHE A 259 -2.23 17.34 5.01
C PHE A 259 -3.37 18.26 4.57
N ASP A 260 -3.20 19.59 4.60
CA ASP A 260 -4.25 20.52 4.21
C ASP A 260 -4.63 20.38 2.73
N ARG A 261 -3.62 20.17 1.86
CA ARG A 261 -3.82 19.92 0.43
C ARG A 261 -4.54 18.59 0.21
N ALA A 262 -4.15 17.55 0.94
CA ALA A 262 -4.80 16.24 0.90
C ALA A 262 -6.26 16.31 1.40
N ALA A 263 -6.52 17.05 2.49
CA ALA A 263 -7.84 17.24 3.08
C ALA A 263 -8.78 17.97 2.13
N LEU A 264 -8.29 19.00 1.44
CA LEU A 264 -9.02 19.69 0.40
C LEU A 264 -9.32 18.74 -0.78
N ALA A 265 -8.30 18.02 -1.27
CA ALA A 265 -8.43 17.09 -2.39
C ALA A 265 -9.42 15.94 -2.09
N ALA A 266 -9.40 15.39 -0.88
CA ALA A 266 -10.35 14.35 -0.46
C ALA A 266 -11.79 14.87 -0.44
N LYS A 267 -11.99 16.09 0.07
CA LYS A 267 -13.31 16.73 0.09
C LYS A 267 -13.83 16.98 -1.33
N THR A 268 -12.98 17.47 -2.23
CA THR A 268 -13.39 17.83 -3.60
C THR A 268 -13.55 16.62 -4.51
N ASN A 269 -12.66 15.64 -4.41
CA ASN A 269 -12.55 14.56 -5.39
C ASN A 269 -13.21 13.26 -4.93
N ALA A 270 -13.40 13.08 -3.62
CA ALA A 270 -13.98 11.87 -3.03
C ALA A 270 -15.13 12.15 -2.05
N GLY A 271 -15.44 13.42 -1.77
CA GLY A 271 -16.62 13.82 -1.02
C GLY A 271 -16.56 13.63 0.49
N PHE A 272 -15.41 13.21 1.05
CA PHE A 272 -15.25 12.97 2.48
C PHE A 272 -14.25 13.92 3.13
N LYS A 273 -14.49 14.25 4.40
CA LYS A 273 -13.53 15.01 5.23
C LYS A 273 -12.59 14.03 5.91
N ILE A 274 -11.28 14.14 5.65
CA ILE A 274 -10.27 13.26 6.26
C ILE A 274 -10.33 13.33 7.80
N SER A 275 -10.48 14.53 8.37
CA SER A 275 -10.60 14.68 9.83
C SER A 275 -11.77 13.92 10.42
N ALA A 276 -12.94 13.94 9.75
CA ALA A 276 -14.09 13.15 10.17
C ALA A 276 -13.83 11.64 9.99
N ALA A 277 -13.16 11.24 8.91
CA ALA A 277 -12.78 9.85 8.68
C ALA A 277 -11.84 9.32 9.78
N LEU A 278 -10.82 10.10 10.14
CA LEU A 278 -9.87 9.77 11.20
C LEU A 278 -10.50 9.77 12.60
N ALA A 279 -11.55 10.58 12.82
CA ALA A 279 -12.30 10.64 14.07
C ALA A 279 -13.39 9.54 14.20
N GLY A 280 -13.43 8.55 13.30
CA GLY A 280 -14.41 7.45 13.35
C GLY A 280 -15.72 7.72 12.57
N GLY A 281 -15.73 8.71 11.68
CA GLY A 281 -16.85 9.05 10.82
C GLY A 281 -17.09 8.07 9.66
N ILE A 282 -16.16 7.15 9.40
CA ILE A 282 -16.32 6.04 8.47
C ILE A 282 -16.57 4.76 9.26
N ARG A 283 -17.69 4.08 8.97
CA ARG A 283 -18.08 2.80 9.58
C ARG A 283 -17.50 1.61 8.83
N SER A 284 -17.42 1.71 7.50
CA SER A 284 -16.96 0.63 6.64
C SER A 284 -16.40 1.14 5.32
N ILE A 285 -15.45 0.42 4.75
CA ILE A 285 -14.99 0.62 3.37
C ILE A 285 -15.00 -0.72 2.66
N SER A 286 -15.47 -0.74 1.42
CA SER A 286 -15.29 -1.87 0.50
C SER A 286 -14.74 -1.38 -0.85
N VAL A 287 -13.95 -2.23 -1.49
CA VAL A 287 -13.30 -1.94 -2.76
C VAL A 287 -13.67 -3.08 -3.71
N ALA A 288 -14.38 -2.76 -4.79
CA ALA A 288 -14.77 -3.76 -5.79
C ALA A 288 -14.87 -3.10 -7.17
N GLU A 289 -14.27 -3.73 -8.19
CA GLU A 289 -14.47 -3.34 -9.61
C GLU A 289 -14.24 -1.84 -9.92
N GLY A 290 -13.25 -1.21 -9.27
CA GLY A 290 -12.98 0.22 -9.44
C GLY A 290 -13.91 1.16 -8.66
N ILE A 291 -14.77 0.62 -7.80
CA ILE A 291 -15.69 1.35 -6.93
C ILE A 291 -15.19 1.28 -5.50
N LEU A 292 -15.01 2.45 -4.88
CA LEU A 292 -14.71 2.58 -3.45
C LEU A 292 -16.01 2.96 -2.73
N THR A 293 -16.59 2.03 -1.98
CA THR A 293 -17.80 2.32 -1.19
C THR A 293 -17.39 2.66 0.24
N ILE A 294 -17.82 3.82 0.72
CA ILE A 294 -17.54 4.33 2.06
C ILE A 294 -18.86 4.45 2.81
N GLY A 295 -19.05 3.60 3.82
CA GLY A 295 -20.18 3.71 4.75
C GLY A 295 -19.90 4.75 5.82
N LEU A 296 -20.75 5.76 5.93
CA LEU A 296 -20.60 6.86 6.89
C LEU A 296 -21.33 6.56 8.20
N ALA A 297 -20.75 7.01 9.31
CA ALA A 297 -21.43 7.01 10.61
C ALA A 297 -22.48 8.14 10.66
N PRO A 298 -23.57 8.02 11.46
CA PRO A 298 -24.65 9.00 11.49
C PRO A 298 -24.20 10.45 11.74
N HIS A 299 -23.21 10.64 12.62
CA HIS A 299 -22.64 11.96 12.91
C HIS A 299 -21.89 12.57 11.70
N ALA A 300 -21.30 11.73 10.84
CA ALA A 300 -20.63 12.16 9.62
C ALA A 300 -21.63 12.47 8.49
N VAL A 301 -22.76 11.75 8.45
CA VAL A 301 -23.87 12.05 7.51
C VAL A 301 -24.39 13.47 7.74
N ALA A 302 -24.65 13.86 8.99
CA ALA A 302 -25.10 15.22 9.31
C ALA A 302 -24.12 16.32 8.81
N GLN A 303 -22.81 16.06 8.86
CA GLN A 303 -21.78 17.00 8.41
C GLN A 303 -21.62 17.07 6.88
N THR A 304 -22.03 16.03 6.15
CA THR A 304 -22.02 16.02 4.68
C THR A 304 -23.28 16.70 4.12
N ALA A 305 -24.44 16.52 4.77
CA ALA A 305 -25.68 17.20 4.42
C ALA A 305 -25.60 18.73 4.52
N GLN A 306 -24.92 19.26 5.55
CA GLN A 306 -24.72 20.72 5.72
C GLN A 306 -23.80 21.37 4.66
N GLY A 307 -22.97 20.59 3.98
CA GLY A 307 -22.08 21.08 2.90
C GLY A 307 -22.69 20.99 1.50
N GLY A 308 -23.85 20.32 1.36
CA GLY A 308 -24.52 20.06 0.08
C GLY A 308 -25.66 21.02 -0.25
N GLN A 309 -25.83 22.13 0.49
CA GLN A 309 -26.78 23.18 0.14
C GLN A 309 -26.40 23.73 -1.25
N LYS A 310 -27.15 23.32 -2.29
CA LYS A 310 -27.03 23.84 -3.65
C LYS A 310 -27.06 25.38 -3.62
N PRO A 311 -26.27 26.08 -4.46
CA PRO A 311 -26.53 27.49 -4.70
C PRO A 311 -27.97 27.61 -5.23
N ASN A 312 -28.77 28.42 -4.54
CA ASN A 312 -30.12 28.77 -4.99
C ASN A 312 -30.03 29.44 -6.38
N PRO A 313 -31.03 29.24 -7.25
CA PRO A 313 -31.04 29.79 -8.61
C PRO A 313 -30.94 31.31 -8.63
#